data_AF-A0A928D2A9-F1
#
_entry.id   AF-A0A928D2A9-F1
#
_cell.length_a   1.000
_cell.length_b   1.000
_cell.length_c   1.000
_cell.angle_alpha   90.00
_cell.angle_beta   90.00
_cell.angle_gamma   90.00
#
_symmetry.space_group_name_H-M   'P 1'
#
loop_
_entity.id
_entity.type
_entity.pdbx_description
1 polymer ?
#
loop_
_entity_poly.entity_id
_entity_poly.type
_entity_poly.pdbx_seq_one_letter_code
_entity_poly.pdbx_strand_id
1 'polypeptide(L)'
;MVKREMSIPYNGMDFQACVWHVRNAIMRCGWGIKGEGPQGIYAAVPISFWSWGENIEVHFYQGFFTIRSASAFPLQIIDWGRNNSNLQKFAAAYNASCAGM
;
A
#
# COMPACT_ATOMS: atom_id res chain seq x y z
N MET A 1 -16.68 -5.41 -7.11
CA MET A 1 -15.58 -4.99 -6.23
C MET A 1 -14.37 -4.66 -7.11
N VAL A 2 -13.99 -3.39 -7.19
CA VAL A 2 -12.82 -2.97 -7.96
C VAL A 2 -11.58 -3.13 -7.08
N LYS A 3 -10.55 -3.78 -7.62
CA LYS A 3 -9.24 -3.95 -6.99
C LYS A 3 -8.16 -3.53 -7.97
N ARG A 4 -7.10 -2.91 -7.46
CA ARG A 4 -5.90 -2.59 -8.24
C ARG A 4 -4.68 -3.12 -7.50
N GLU A 5 -3.66 -3.48 -8.26
CA GLU A 5 -2.41 -4.01 -7.73
C GLU A 5 -1.24 -3.40 -8.51
N MET A 6 -0.10 -3.23 -7.84
CA MET A 6 1.14 -2.75 -8.41
C MET A 6 2.31 -3.53 -7.80
N SER A 7 3.27 -3.91 -8.64
CA SER A 7 4.55 -4.49 -8.19
C SER A 7 5.61 -3.39 -8.11
N ILE A 8 6.38 -3.37 -7.02
CA ILE A 8 7.43 -2.39 -6.78
C ILE A 8 8.72 -3.14 -6.38
N PRO A 9 9.85 -2.89 -7.06
CA PRO A 9 11.12 -3.55 -6.74
C PRO A 9 11.70 -3.05 -5.41
N TYR A 10 12.57 -3.85 -4.79
CA TYR A 10 13.29 -3.45 -3.56
C TYR A 10 14.34 -2.38 -3.79
N ASN A 11 14.59 -1.97 -5.05
CA ASN A 11 15.62 -0.99 -5.41
C ASN A 11 17.02 -1.37 -4.89
N GLY A 12 17.36 -2.67 -4.90
CA GLY A 12 18.65 -3.18 -4.44
C GLY A 12 18.79 -3.31 -2.92
N MET A 13 17.75 -2.98 -2.15
CA MET A 13 17.73 -3.18 -0.69
C MET A 13 17.56 -4.64 -0.31
N ASP A 14 18.04 -4.99 0.89
CA ASP A 14 17.67 -6.25 1.53
C ASP A 14 16.22 -6.24 2.01
N PHE A 15 15.72 -7.42 2.39
CA PHE A 15 14.34 -7.60 2.82
C PHE A 15 13.97 -6.74 4.04
N GLN A 16 14.85 -6.64 5.04
CA GLN A 16 14.55 -5.93 6.29
C GLN A 16 14.48 -4.41 6.05
N ALA A 17 15.43 -3.88 5.28
CA ALA A 17 15.39 -2.49 4.83
C ALA A 17 14.11 -2.23 4.02
N CYS A 18 13.77 -3.10 3.07
CA CYS A 18 12.54 -2.92 2.29
C CYS A 18 11.28 -2.91 3.17
N VAL A 19 11.14 -3.84 4.13
CA VAL A 19 10.02 -3.88 5.07
C VAL A 19 9.92 -2.56 5.87
N TRP A 20 11.05 -2.04 6.35
CA TRP A 20 11.09 -0.76 7.04
C TRP A 20 10.60 0.41 6.16
N HIS A 21 11.00 0.46 4.88
CA HIS A 21 10.57 1.49 3.94
C HIS A 21 9.09 1.37 3.56
N VAL A 22 8.60 0.15 3.35
CA VAL A 22 7.17 -0.10 3.13
C VAL A 22 6.37 0.38 4.33
N ARG A 23 6.76 0.02 5.55
CA ARG A 23 6.10 0.48 6.78
C ARG A 23 6.08 2.00 6.87
N ASN A 24 7.21 2.66 6.61
CA ASN A 24 7.30 4.12 6.59
C ASN A 24 6.41 4.75 5.52
N ALA A 25 6.35 4.17 4.32
CA ALA A 25 5.48 4.64 3.25
C ALA A 25 3.99 4.57 3.65
N ILE A 26 3.57 3.47 4.29
CA ILE A 26 2.20 3.32 4.83
C ILE A 26 1.89 4.43 5.84
N MET A 27 2.79 4.67 6.80
CA MET A 27 2.61 5.72 7.82
C MET A 27 2.57 7.13 7.22
N ARG A 28 3.47 7.42 6.26
CA ARG A 28 3.50 8.72 5.54
C ARG A 28 2.24 8.94 4.71
N CYS A 29 1.59 7.88 4.26
CA CYS A 29 0.29 7.99 3.60
C CYS A 29 -0.87 8.29 4.55
N GLY A 30 -0.65 8.20 5.88
CA GLY A 30 -1.66 8.35 6.92
C GLY A 30 -2.53 7.11 7.10
N TRP A 31 -2.03 5.94 6.68
CA TRP A 31 -2.78 4.68 6.72
C TRP A 31 -2.50 3.92 8.01
N GLY A 32 -3.54 3.27 8.55
CA GLY A 32 -3.41 2.50 9.78
C GLY A 32 -3.02 1.06 9.49
N ILE A 33 -1.86 0.60 10.01
CA ILE A 33 -1.46 -0.80 9.96
C ILE A 33 -2.39 -1.62 10.85
N LYS A 34 -2.97 -2.68 10.29
CA LYS A 34 -3.91 -3.60 10.95
C LYS A 34 -3.26 -4.90 11.37
N GLY A 35 -2.20 -5.31 10.66
CA GLY A 35 -1.43 -6.49 10.99
C GLY A 35 -0.16 -6.57 10.14
N GLU A 36 0.84 -7.25 10.68
CA GLU A 36 2.11 -7.53 10.01
C GLU A 36 2.44 -9.00 10.29
N GLY A 37 2.84 -9.73 9.25
CA GLY A 37 3.13 -11.15 9.36
C GLY A 37 4.07 -11.65 8.26
N PRO A 38 4.41 -12.94 8.26
CA PRO A 38 5.39 -13.51 7.32
C PRO A 38 5.03 -13.34 5.85
N GLN A 39 3.73 -13.21 5.56
CA GLN A 39 3.21 -13.08 4.21
C GLN A 39 3.10 -11.62 3.75
N GLY A 40 3.18 -10.63 4.66
CA GLY A 40 2.87 -9.26 4.28
C GLY A 40 2.49 -8.30 5.39
N ILE A 41 2.21 -7.06 4.99
CA ILE A 41 1.63 -6.01 5.84
C ILE A 41 0.20 -5.72 5.36
N TYR A 42 -0.73 -5.70 6.31
CA TYR A 42 -2.12 -5.34 6.11
C TYR A 42 -2.36 -3.95 6.70
N ALA A 43 -2.92 -3.04 5.93
CA ALA A 43 -3.25 -1.69 6.35
C ALA A 43 -4.64 -1.26 5.84
N ALA A 44 -5.18 -0.21 6.44
CA ALA A 44 -6.45 0.38 6.01
C ALA A 44 -6.28 1.88 5.82
N VAL A 45 -6.82 2.37 4.70
CA VAL A 45 -7.00 3.80 4.46
C VAL A 45 -8.15 4.29 5.35
N PRO A 46 -7.96 5.36 6.14
CA PRO A 46 -9.02 5.91 6.97
C PRO A 46 -10.28 6.24 6.15
N ILE A 47 -11.44 6.02 6.75
CA ILE A 47 -12.72 6.45 6.22
C ILE A 47 -12.70 7.98 6.12
N SER A 48 -13.07 8.51 4.96
CA SER A 48 -13.28 9.94 4.77
C SER A 48 -14.75 10.19 4.45
N PHE A 49 -15.20 11.46 4.48
CA PHE A 49 -16.57 11.86 4.10
C PHE A 49 -17.01 11.32 2.73
N TRP A 50 -16.06 10.89 1.89
CA TRP A 50 -16.27 10.40 0.53
C TRP A 50 -15.77 8.96 0.29
N SER A 51 -15.32 8.22 1.31
CA SER A 51 -14.91 6.81 1.17
C SER A 51 -15.15 5.98 2.42
N TRP A 52 -15.70 4.79 2.24
CA TRP A 52 -15.94 3.79 3.29
C TRP A 52 -14.67 3.02 3.72
N GLY A 53 -13.49 3.62 3.53
CA GLY A 53 -12.19 2.98 3.75
C GLY A 53 -11.77 2.04 2.62
N GLU A 54 -10.48 1.84 2.48
CA GLU A 54 -9.87 0.94 1.50
C GLU A 54 -8.90 0.01 2.22
N ASN A 55 -8.92 -1.27 1.87
CA ASN A 55 -7.97 -2.24 2.38
C ASN A 55 -6.72 -2.22 1.51
N ILE A 56 -5.57 -2.12 2.17
CA ILE A 56 -4.25 -2.17 1.58
C ILE A 56 -3.58 -3.46 2.03
N GLU A 57 -3.08 -4.23 1.09
CA GLU A 57 -2.32 -5.44 1.35
C GLU A 57 -1.00 -5.34 0.65
N VAL A 58 0.09 -5.56 1.38
CA VAL A 58 1.44 -5.62 0.82
C VAL A 58 1.94 -7.04 0.99
N HIS A 59 2.31 -7.70 -0.11
CA HIS A 59 2.87 -9.05 -0.12
C HIS A 59 4.31 -8.99 -0.61
N PHE A 60 5.22 -9.61 0.15
CA PHE A 60 6.64 -9.57 -0.17
C PHE A 60 7.09 -10.81 -0.93
N TYR A 61 7.96 -10.59 -1.91
CA TYR A 61 8.57 -11.64 -2.74
C TYR A 61 10.09 -11.44 -2.79
N GLN A 62 10.78 -12.31 -3.53
CA GLN A 62 12.22 -12.16 -3.70
C GLN A 62 12.52 -10.99 -4.65
N GLY A 63 13.03 -9.87 -4.09
CA GLY A 63 13.48 -8.70 -4.85
C GLY A 63 12.41 -7.67 -5.21
N PHE A 64 11.13 -7.94 -4.89
CA PHE A 64 10.02 -7.01 -5.08
C PHE A 64 8.88 -7.30 -4.10
N PHE A 65 7.94 -6.37 -3.98
CA PHE A 65 6.67 -6.59 -3.29
C PHE A 65 5.52 -6.17 -4.19
N THR A 66 4.33 -6.72 -3.93
CA THR A 66 3.09 -6.20 -4.52
C THR A 66 2.31 -5.43 -3.47
N ILE A 67 1.65 -4.37 -3.90
CA ILE A 67 0.66 -3.64 -3.11
C ILE A 67 -0.69 -3.69 -3.80
N ARG A 68 -1.71 -4.12 -3.07
CA ARG A 68 -3.09 -4.22 -3.53
C ARG A 68 -3.96 -3.23 -2.79
N SER A 69 -4.77 -2.47 -3.51
CA SER A 69 -5.80 -1.57 -2.97
C SER A 69 -7.17 -2.08 -3.41
N ALA A 70 -8.03 -2.31 -2.43
CA ALA A 70 -9.39 -2.79 -2.66
C ALA A 70 -10.39 -2.02 -1.80
N SER A 71 -11.48 -1.57 -2.41
CA SER A 71 -12.56 -0.87 -1.70
C SER A 71 -13.23 -1.79 -0.68
N ALA A 72 -13.42 -1.31 0.55
CA ALA A 72 -14.00 -2.13 1.63
C ALA A 72 -15.50 -2.41 1.45
N PHE A 73 -16.20 -1.64 0.61
CA PHE A 73 -17.65 -1.76 0.39
C PHE A 73 -17.97 -2.32 -1.01
N PRO A 74 -18.68 -3.46 -1.11
CA PRO A 74 -18.88 -4.17 -2.38
C PRO A 74 -19.81 -3.44 -3.37
N LEU A 75 -20.65 -2.51 -2.89
CA LEU A 75 -21.58 -1.73 -3.71
C LEU A 75 -20.96 -0.48 -4.38
N GLN A 76 -19.67 -0.21 -4.17
CA GLN A 76 -18.96 0.84 -4.92
C GLN A 76 -18.68 0.34 -6.35
N ILE A 77 -19.66 0.55 -7.24
CA ILE A 77 -19.56 0.23 -8.67
C ILE A 77 -18.68 1.26 -9.40
N ILE A 78 -18.52 2.47 -8.84
CA ILE A 78 -17.69 3.53 -9.41
C ILE A 78 -16.43 3.70 -8.57
N ASP A 79 -15.34 3.05 -9.01
CA ASP A 79 -13.98 3.42 -8.60
C ASP A 79 -13.59 4.66 -9.40
N TRP A 80 -13.69 5.84 -8.79
CA TRP A 80 -13.28 7.13 -9.37
C TRP A 80 -11.74 7.24 -9.52
N GLY A 81 -11.06 6.13 -9.79
CA GLY A 81 -9.60 6.01 -9.84
C GLY A 81 -8.93 6.03 -8.47
N ARG A 82 -9.67 5.82 -7.38
CA ARG A 82 -9.16 6.00 -6.00
C ARG A 82 -8.18 4.90 -5.61
N ASN A 83 -8.47 3.66 -6.00
CA ASN A 83 -7.55 2.55 -5.78
C ASN A 83 -6.21 2.82 -6.48
N ASN A 84 -6.25 3.34 -7.71
CA ASN A 84 -5.03 3.72 -8.44
C ASN A 84 -4.31 4.91 -7.80
N SER A 85 -5.06 5.93 -7.34
CA SER A 85 -4.49 7.07 -6.62
C SER A 85 -3.79 6.64 -5.33
N ASN A 86 -4.31 5.64 -4.60
CA ASN A 86 -3.64 5.11 -3.42
C ASN A 86 -2.33 4.41 -3.77
N LEU A 87 -2.33 3.58 -4.82
CA LEU A 87 -1.11 2.91 -5.28
C LEU A 87 -0.04 3.93 -5.69
N GLN A 88 -0.42 4.98 -6.41
CA GLN A 88 0.49 6.07 -6.79
C GLN A 88 1.01 6.85 -5.58
N LYS A 89 0.13 7.21 -4.64
CA LYS A 89 0.51 7.90 -3.39
C LYS A 89 1.49 7.07 -2.57
N PHE A 90 1.25 5.76 -2.47
CA PHE A 90 2.14 4.83 -1.80
C PHE A 90 3.49 4.73 -2.50
N ALA A 91 3.51 4.53 -3.82
CA ALA A 91 4.75 4.42 -4.58
C ALA A 91 5.61 5.69 -4.45
N ALA A 92 4.99 6.87 -4.48
CA ALA A 92 5.67 8.14 -4.23
C ALA A 92 6.27 8.20 -2.80
N ALA A 93 5.51 7.80 -1.78
CA ALA A 93 5.98 7.77 -0.40
C ALA A 93 7.12 6.77 -0.18
N TYR A 94 7.05 5.60 -0.82
CA TYR A 94 8.10 4.58 -0.80
C TYR A 94 9.38 5.08 -1.45
N ASN A 95 9.31 5.60 -2.68
CA ASN A 95 10.47 6.14 -3.38
C ASN A 95 11.11 7.30 -2.60
N ALA A 96 10.31 8.22 -2.05
CA ALA A 96 10.81 9.30 -1.21
C ALA A 96 11.48 8.80 0.07
N SER A 97 11.00 7.69 0.65
CA SER A 97 11.65 7.08 1.81
C SER A 97 13.00 6.44 1.45
N CYS A 98 13.14 5.87 0.25
CA CYS A 98 14.39 5.26 -0.22
C CYS A 98 15.44 6.31 -0.63
N ALA A 99 15.02 7.45 -1.18
CA ALA A 99 15.91 8.51 -1.66
C ALA A 99 16.63 9.29 -0.54
N GLY A 100 16.26 9.07 0.72
CA GLY A 100 16.96 9.62 1.89
C GLY A 100 18.09 8.72 2.43
N MET A 101 18.43 7.64 1.72
CA MET A 101 19.56 6.76 1.98
C MET A 101 20.81 7.18 1.22
#